data_AF-A0A4V2Z6T1-F1
#
_entry.id   AF-A0A4V2Z6T1-F1
#
_cell.length_a   1.000
_cell.length_b   1.000
_cell.length_c   1.000
_cell.angle_alpha   90.00
_cell.angle_beta   90.00
_cell.angle_gamma   90.00
#
_symmetry.space_group_name_H-M   'P 1'
#
loop_
_entity.id
_entity.type
_entity.pdbx_description
1 polymer ?
#
loop_
_entity_poly.entity_id
_entity_poly.type
_entity_poly.pdbx_seq_one_letter_code
_entity_poly.pdbx_strand_id
1 'polypeptide(L)'
;MKELPLFIETERFRAVHAAWIQSAIDDLRGHSQTGVLSEEQLIRAGREGEEIHHIAETLAKGPEQRLPEPYSFTDKGKHLRHHIRLKWWNGDAKTWRQVAMSVPNMEQIPDKRFPPSLATSIYPVDERPVFFGHYWMSGEPELQSGNALCLDYSAGTDGPLVTYALDAGSHELSLANLIVHAAPNVE
;
A
#
# COMPACT_ATOMS: atom_id res chain seq x y z
N MET A 1 -17.85 8.91 -4.56
CA MET A 1 -16.41 8.91 -4.22
C MET A 1 -15.75 10.30 -4.32
N LYS A 2 -16.49 11.42 -4.50
CA LYS A 2 -15.92 12.77 -4.67
C LYS A 2 -15.43 13.43 -3.36
N GLU A 3 -15.81 12.88 -2.20
CA GLU A 3 -15.57 13.51 -0.89
C GLU A 3 -14.54 12.77 -0.04
N LEU A 4 -14.07 11.60 -0.50
CA LEU A 4 -13.09 10.81 0.24
C LEU A 4 -11.68 11.32 -0.09
N PRO A 5 -10.84 11.59 0.92
CA PRO A 5 -9.47 12.00 0.67
C PRO A 5 -8.61 10.82 0.23
N LEU A 6 -7.58 11.08 -0.57
CA LEU A 6 -6.59 10.07 -0.95
C LEU A 6 -5.69 9.64 0.21
N PHE A 7 -5.57 10.47 1.25
CA PHE A 7 -4.87 10.15 2.49
C PHE A 7 -5.54 10.83 3.69
N ILE A 8 -5.32 10.28 4.88
CA ILE A 8 -5.63 10.91 6.16
C ILE A 8 -4.33 10.99 6.94
N GLU A 9 -4.00 12.16 7.47
CA GLU A 9 -2.89 12.31 8.41
C GLU A 9 -3.38 13.03 9.66
N THR A 10 -3.02 12.47 10.81
CA THR A 10 -3.20 13.09 12.12
C THR A 10 -1.85 13.10 12.84
N GLU A 11 -1.80 13.71 14.02
CA GLU A 11 -0.62 13.60 14.88
C GLU A 11 -0.29 12.15 15.27
N ARG A 12 -1.29 11.25 15.22
CA ARG A 12 -1.22 9.89 15.79
C ARG A 12 -1.05 8.81 14.74
N PHE A 13 -1.70 8.94 13.59
CA PHE A 13 -1.73 7.92 12.56
C PHE A 13 -1.90 8.50 11.17
N ARG A 14 -1.65 7.64 10.19
CA ARG A 14 -1.86 7.85 8.77
C ARG A 14 -2.79 6.78 8.21
N ALA A 15 -3.60 7.12 7.23
CA ALA A 15 -4.36 6.16 6.46
C ALA A 15 -4.30 6.50 4.97
N VAL A 16 -4.23 5.47 4.12
CA VAL A 16 -4.14 5.60 2.66
C VAL A 16 -4.75 4.38 2.00
N HIS A 17 -5.28 4.49 0.79
CA HIS A 17 -5.90 3.33 0.14
C HIS A 17 -4.90 2.20 -0.13
N ALA A 18 -3.75 2.49 -0.76
CA ALA A 18 -2.75 1.48 -1.09
C ALA A 18 -1.37 1.77 -0.49
N ALA A 19 -0.78 2.94 -0.75
CA ALA A 19 0.60 3.20 -0.32
C ALA A 19 0.86 4.62 0.17
N TRP A 20 1.59 4.72 1.29
CA TRP A 20 2.10 5.99 1.78
C TRP A 20 3.50 6.24 1.24
N ILE A 21 3.59 7.01 0.15
CA ILE A 21 4.86 7.43 -0.44
C ILE A 21 5.00 8.93 -0.20
N GLN A 22 5.98 9.32 0.63
CA GLN A 22 6.06 10.69 1.15
C GLN A 22 6.11 11.75 0.04
N SER A 23 6.90 11.52 -1.02
CA SER A 23 6.96 12.43 -2.16
C SER A 23 5.60 12.61 -2.85
N ALA A 24 4.85 11.51 -3.06
CA ALA A 24 3.53 11.59 -3.68
C ALA A 24 2.50 12.30 -2.76
N ILE A 25 2.61 12.15 -1.44
CA ILE A 25 1.79 12.89 -0.47
C ILE A 25 2.10 14.39 -0.55
N ASP A 26 3.38 14.75 -0.63
CA ASP A 26 3.81 16.15 -0.69
C ASP A 26 3.42 16.81 -2.03
N ASP A 27 3.56 16.09 -3.14
CA ASP A 27 3.09 16.56 -4.46
C ASP A 27 1.56 16.72 -4.48
N LEU A 28 0.82 15.77 -3.89
CA LEU A 28 -0.63 15.86 -3.77
C LEU A 28 -1.06 17.10 -2.97
N ARG A 29 -0.35 17.45 -1.90
CA ARG A 29 -0.64 18.66 -1.11
C ARG A 29 -0.52 19.95 -1.91
N GLY A 30 0.32 19.96 -2.95
CA GLY A 30 0.39 21.04 -3.93
C GLY A 30 -0.91 21.21 -4.73
N HIS A 31 -1.69 20.14 -4.90
CA HIS A 31 -2.99 20.15 -5.58
C HIS A 31 -4.18 20.25 -4.62
N SER A 32 -4.13 19.53 -3.50
CA SER A 32 -5.18 19.48 -2.48
C SER A 32 -4.57 19.22 -1.10
N GLN A 33 -4.63 20.22 -0.22
CA GLN A 33 -4.07 20.12 1.13
C GLN A 33 -4.75 19.03 1.97
N THR A 34 -6.05 18.78 1.75
CA THR A 34 -6.84 17.78 2.49
C THR A 34 -6.82 16.40 1.82
N GLY A 35 -6.21 16.28 0.65
CA GLY A 35 -6.25 15.07 -0.17
C GLY A 35 -7.60 14.80 -0.84
N VAL A 36 -8.62 15.65 -0.65
CA VAL A 36 -9.90 15.58 -1.36
C VAL A 36 -9.76 16.29 -2.70
N LEU A 37 -9.96 15.57 -3.80
CA LEU A 37 -9.87 16.15 -5.14
C LEU A 37 -11.17 16.87 -5.52
N SER A 38 -11.04 18.05 -6.11
CA SER A 38 -12.15 18.66 -6.85
C SER A 38 -12.56 17.80 -8.05
N GLU A 39 -13.74 18.05 -8.62
CA GLU A 39 -14.21 17.32 -9.80
C GLU A 39 -13.25 17.42 -10.99
N GLU A 40 -12.71 18.61 -11.26
CA GLU A 40 -11.73 18.80 -12.33
C GLU A 40 -10.45 17.99 -12.07
N GLN A 41 -9.94 18.04 -10.84
CA GLN A 41 -8.75 17.27 -10.45
C GLN A 41 -9.00 15.77 -10.53
N LEU A 42 -10.19 15.29 -10.15
CA LEU A 42 -10.56 13.88 -10.26
C LEU A 42 -10.61 13.41 -11.73
N ILE A 43 -11.15 14.24 -12.63
CA ILE A 43 -11.14 13.96 -14.07
C ILE A 43 -9.70 13.88 -14.59
N ARG A 44 -8.84 14.81 -14.17
CA ARG A 44 -7.42 14.85 -14.55
C ARG A 44 -6.63 13.66 -13.99
N ALA A 45 -6.95 13.21 -12.77
CA ALA A 45 -6.37 12.01 -12.17
C ALA A 45 -6.71 10.74 -12.96
N GLY A 46 -7.78 10.74 -13.76
CA GLY A 46 -8.13 9.66 -14.67
C GLY A 46 -7.44 9.72 -16.05
N ARG A 47 -6.58 10.71 -16.32
CA ARG A 47 -5.91 10.89 -17.61
C ARG A 47 -4.44 10.56 -17.53
N GLU A 48 -4.04 9.51 -18.25
CA GLU A 48 -2.64 9.11 -18.37
C GLU A 48 -1.76 10.26 -18.89
N GLY A 49 -0.57 10.40 -18.31
CA GLY A 49 0.41 11.43 -18.65
C GLY A 49 0.28 12.75 -17.86
N GLU A 50 -0.79 12.92 -17.08
CA GLU A 50 -0.86 14.03 -16.12
C GLU A 50 -0.14 13.68 -14.81
N GLU A 51 0.48 14.69 -14.19
CA GLU A 51 1.17 14.54 -12.90
C GLU A 51 0.23 14.01 -11.80
N ILE A 52 -0.96 14.61 -11.67
CA ILE A 52 -1.97 14.20 -10.68
C ILE A 52 -2.46 12.76 -10.91
N HIS A 53 -2.42 12.26 -12.15
CA HIS A 53 -2.70 10.86 -12.43
C HIS A 53 -1.63 9.95 -11.83
N HIS A 54 -0.34 10.24 -12.02
CA HIS A 54 0.73 9.46 -11.42
C HIS A 54 0.71 9.49 -9.88
N ILE A 55 0.36 10.64 -9.29
CA ILE A 55 0.18 10.78 -7.84
C ILE A 55 -0.97 9.88 -7.36
N ALA A 56 -2.14 9.97 -7.98
CA ALA A 56 -3.31 9.17 -7.63
C ALA A 56 -3.05 7.66 -7.81
N GLU A 57 -2.41 7.25 -8.91
CA GLU A 57 -2.01 5.87 -9.16
C GLU A 57 -1.08 5.35 -8.06
N THR A 58 -0.08 6.14 -7.66
CA THR A 58 0.86 5.76 -6.59
C THR A 58 0.13 5.54 -5.26
N LEU A 59 -0.74 6.46 -4.85
CA LEU A 59 -1.44 6.38 -3.57
C LEU A 59 -2.56 5.32 -3.56
N ALA A 60 -3.21 5.10 -4.71
CA ALA A 60 -4.37 4.21 -4.84
C ALA A 60 -4.05 2.78 -5.33
N LYS A 61 -2.88 2.55 -5.94
CA LYS A 61 -2.47 1.21 -6.40
C LYS A 61 -1.15 0.74 -5.78
N GLY A 62 -0.39 1.68 -5.20
CA GLY A 62 0.91 1.42 -4.63
C GLY A 62 2.04 1.37 -5.66
N PRO A 63 3.30 1.36 -5.20
CA PRO A 63 4.45 1.39 -6.08
C PRO A 63 4.67 0.04 -6.79
N GLU A 64 4.88 0.13 -8.10
CA GLU A 64 5.37 -0.97 -8.94
C GLU A 64 6.75 -0.62 -9.48
N GLN A 65 7.64 -1.60 -9.53
CA GLN A 65 9.01 -1.39 -9.96
C GLN A 65 9.47 -2.48 -10.93
N ARG A 66 10.13 -2.05 -12.02
CA ARG A 66 10.77 -2.97 -12.95
C ARG A 66 11.94 -3.69 -12.27
N LEU A 67 11.96 -5.02 -12.39
CA LEU A 67 13.08 -5.86 -12.00
C LEU A 67 14.32 -5.52 -12.83
N PRO A 68 15.54 -5.70 -12.29
CA PRO A 68 16.75 -5.58 -13.07
C PRO A 68 16.79 -6.67 -14.15
N GLU A 69 17.42 -6.39 -15.29
CA GLU A 69 17.65 -7.44 -16.29
C GLU A 69 18.61 -8.51 -15.74
N PRO A 70 18.46 -9.80 -16.12
CA PRO A 70 17.48 -10.37 -17.05
C PRO A 70 16.22 -10.92 -16.34
N TYR A 71 15.88 -10.42 -15.15
CA TYR A 71 14.88 -11.05 -14.29
C TYR A 71 13.44 -10.75 -14.73
N SER A 72 12.59 -11.76 -14.61
CA SER A 72 11.15 -11.71 -14.87
C SER A 72 10.48 -12.86 -14.10
N PHE A 73 9.17 -12.78 -13.91
CA PHE A 73 8.39 -13.86 -13.27
C PHE A 73 7.08 -14.10 -14.00
N THR A 74 6.46 -15.25 -13.76
CA THR A 74 5.15 -15.58 -14.34
C THR A 74 4.06 -15.39 -13.29
N ASP A 75 3.03 -14.60 -13.59
CA ASP A 75 1.91 -14.38 -12.67
C ASP A 75 0.92 -15.57 -12.65
N LYS A 76 -0.10 -15.50 -11.78
CA LYS A 76 -1.14 -16.54 -11.67
C LYS A 76 -1.96 -16.69 -12.97
N GLY A 77 -2.03 -15.65 -13.80
CA GLY A 77 -2.67 -15.65 -15.12
C GLY A 77 -1.77 -16.19 -16.24
N LYS A 78 -0.57 -16.71 -15.91
CA LYS A 78 0.43 -17.20 -16.86
C LYS A 78 1.02 -16.11 -17.76
N HIS A 79 0.96 -14.85 -17.35
CA HIS A 79 1.61 -13.76 -18.07
C HIS A 79 3.02 -13.52 -17.54
N LEU A 80 3.96 -13.26 -18.45
CA LEU A 80 5.32 -12.85 -18.12
C LEU A 80 5.31 -11.40 -17.63
N ARG A 81 5.89 -11.16 -16.45
CA ARG A 81 5.95 -9.86 -15.81
C ARG A 81 7.40 -9.46 -15.56
N HIS A 82 7.67 -8.18 -15.83
CA HIS A 82 8.94 -7.53 -15.50
C HIS A 82 8.82 -6.55 -14.34
N HIS A 83 7.59 -6.24 -13.89
CA HIS A 83 7.32 -5.32 -12.79
C HIS A 83 6.78 -6.11 -11.60
N ILE A 84 7.30 -5.81 -10.41
CA ILE A 84 6.80 -6.31 -9.15
C ILE A 84 6.07 -5.20 -8.41
N ARG A 85 5.10 -5.58 -7.58
CA ARG A 85 4.60 -4.70 -6.51
C ARG A 85 5.59 -4.72 -5.36
N LEU A 86 5.75 -3.58 -4.70
CA LEU A 86 6.63 -3.45 -3.54
C LEU A 86 5.83 -3.55 -2.24
N LYS A 87 6.36 -4.34 -1.29
CA LYS A 87 6.03 -4.28 0.13
C LYS A 87 6.63 -3.01 0.73
N TRP A 88 6.07 -1.86 0.35
CA TRP A 88 6.59 -0.54 0.74
C TRP A 88 6.65 -0.34 2.27
N TRP A 89 5.85 -1.08 3.03
CA TRP A 89 5.89 -1.12 4.50
C TRP A 89 7.08 -1.88 5.10
N ASN A 90 7.83 -2.66 4.31
CA ASN A 90 8.90 -3.52 4.83
C ASN A 90 10.22 -2.74 4.99
N GLY A 91 10.38 -2.04 6.12
CA GLY A 91 11.59 -1.26 6.46
C GLY A 91 12.89 -2.07 6.52
N ASP A 92 12.79 -3.37 6.81
CA ASP A 92 13.95 -4.26 6.90
C ASP A 92 14.39 -4.83 5.55
N ALA A 93 13.57 -4.69 4.51
CA ALA A 93 13.92 -5.18 3.18
C ALA A 93 15.20 -4.51 2.66
N LYS A 94 16.15 -5.32 2.20
CA LYS A 94 17.39 -4.88 1.54
C LYS A 94 17.52 -5.45 0.12
N THR A 95 16.75 -6.49 -0.22
CA THR A 95 16.82 -7.17 -1.52
C THR A 95 15.51 -7.14 -2.28
N TRP A 96 15.58 -7.28 -3.61
CA TRP A 96 14.40 -7.38 -4.48
C TRP A 96 13.45 -8.48 -4.02
N ARG A 97 13.99 -9.62 -3.58
CA ARG A 97 13.21 -10.75 -3.07
C ARG A 97 12.42 -10.41 -1.82
N GLN A 98 13.00 -9.66 -0.89
CA GLN A 98 12.34 -9.29 0.37
C GLN A 98 11.23 -8.25 0.18
N VAL A 99 11.41 -7.34 -0.78
CA VAL A 99 10.44 -6.27 -1.08
C VAL A 99 9.37 -6.70 -2.09
N ALA A 100 9.52 -7.84 -2.77
CA ALA A 100 8.57 -8.27 -3.78
C ALA A 100 7.24 -8.76 -3.20
N MET A 101 6.15 -8.38 -3.88
CA MET A 101 4.78 -8.82 -3.63
C MET A 101 4.12 -9.32 -4.91
N SER A 102 3.09 -10.16 -4.76
CA SER A 102 2.27 -10.70 -5.85
C SER A 102 3.05 -11.56 -6.85
N VAL A 103 4.15 -12.16 -6.39
CA VAL A 103 4.98 -13.09 -7.17
C VAL A 103 4.65 -14.53 -6.75
N PRO A 104 4.10 -15.38 -7.64
CA PRO A 104 3.76 -16.76 -7.29
C PRO A 104 4.98 -17.63 -6.94
N ASN A 105 6.11 -17.42 -7.63
CA ASN A 105 7.35 -18.14 -7.36
C ASN A 105 8.47 -17.15 -7.05
N MET A 106 8.75 -16.98 -5.75
CA MET A 106 9.74 -16.03 -5.25
C MET A 106 11.18 -16.36 -5.70
N GLU A 107 11.46 -17.60 -6.12
CA GLU A 107 12.76 -17.98 -6.67
C GLU A 107 13.10 -17.27 -7.99
N GLN A 108 12.08 -16.77 -8.70
CA GLN A 108 12.27 -15.99 -9.92
C GLN A 108 12.77 -14.57 -9.65
N ILE A 109 12.69 -14.10 -8.40
CA ILE A 109 13.10 -12.76 -7.99
C ILE A 109 14.55 -12.79 -7.49
N PRO A 110 15.43 -11.89 -7.95
CA PRO A 110 16.81 -11.89 -7.51
C PRO A 110 16.91 -11.61 -6.02
N ASP A 111 17.72 -12.40 -5.31
CA ASP A 111 18.17 -12.03 -3.97
C ASP A 111 19.39 -11.09 -4.06
N LYS A 112 19.16 -9.93 -4.70
CA LYS A 112 20.16 -8.88 -4.89
C LYS A 112 19.67 -7.61 -4.22
N ARG A 113 20.62 -6.80 -3.74
CA ARG A 113 20.29 -5.48 -3.21
C ARG A 113 19.58 -4.64 -4.26
N PHE A 114 18.50 -3.96 -3.86
CA PHE A 114 17.85 -2.97 -4.70
C PHE A 114 18.62 -1.63 -4.67
N PRO A 115 18.48 -0.77 -5.69
CA PRO A 115 19.17 0.52 -5.72
C PRO A 115 18.65 1.46 -4.61
N PRO A 116 19.47 2.40 -4.10
CA PRO A 116 19.03 3.36 -3.09
C PRO A 116 17.77 4.17 -3.47
N SER A 117 17.56 4.40 -4.77
CA SER A 117 16.34 5.07 -5.27
C SER A 117 15.06 4.30 -5.00
N LEU A 118 15.11 2.98 -4.79
CA LEU A 118 13.93 2.20 -4.39
C LEU A 118 13.64 2.37 -2.90
N ALA A 119 14.68 2.63 -2.09
CA ALA A 119 14.52 2.82 -0.65
C ALA A 119 13.63 4.02 -0.31
N THR A 120 13.52 5.02 -1.19
CA THR A 120 12.63 6.17 -1.00
C THR A 120 11.15 5.81 -1.07
N SER A 121 10.82 4.63 -1.62
CA SER A 121 9.47 4.08 -1.63
C SER A 121 9.16 3.23 -0.39
N ILE A 122 10.12 3.08 0.54
CA ILE A 122 9.93 2.32 1.77
C ILE A 122 9.48 3.27 2.89
N TYR A 123 8.44 2.86 3.60
CA TYR A 123 7.94 3.58 4.76
C TYR A 123 8.94 3.48 5.92
N PRO A 124 9.38 4.61 6.52
CA PRO A 124 10.31 4.57 7.64
C PRO A 124 9.70 3.88 8.86
N VAL A 125 10.51 3.12 9.60
CA VAL A 125 10.07 2.34 10.78
C VAL A 125 9.78 3.21 12.01
N ASP A 126 10.31 4.44 12.02
CA ASP A 126 10.16 5.46 13.07
C ASP A 126 9.04 6.46 12.77
N GLU A 127 8.34 6.32 11.65
CA GLU A 127 7.18 7.12 11.30
C GLU A 127 5.90 6.63 12.00
N ARG A 128 4.86 7.48 11.94
CA ARG A 128 3.55 7.19 12.57
C ARG A 128 2.97 5.85 12.09
N PRO A 129 2.15 5.17 12.90
CA PRO A 129 1.32 4.07 12.43
C PRO A 129 0.57 4.41 11.13
N VAL A 130 0.66 3.55 10.13
CA VAL A 130 -0.04 3.68 8.85
C VAL A 130 -1.00 2.51 8.63
N PHE A 131 -2.25 2.85 8.33
CA PHE A 131 -3.29 1.90 7.94
C PHE A 131 -3.51 1.96 6.43
N PHE A 132 -3.62 0.80 5.79
CA PHE A 132 -3.80 0.74 4.34
C PHE A 132 -4.62 -0.48 3.89
N GLY A 133 -4.92 -0.55 2.60
CA GLY A 133 -5.66 -1.65 1.99
C GLY A 133 -5.13 -1.98 0.60
N HIS A 134 -6.03 -2.21 -0.36
CA HIS A 134 -5.76 -2.49 -1.78
C HIS A 134 -5.16 -3.86 -2.10
N TYR A 135 -4.50 -4.51 -1.15
CA TYR A 135 -3.70 -5.70 -1.43
C TYR A 135 -4.43 -7.04 -1.30
N TRP A 136 -5.72 -7.04 -0.91
CA TRP A 136 -6.52 -8.28 -0.82
C TRP A 136 -5.80 -9.38 -0.05
N MET A 137 -5.37 -9.06 1.18
CA MET A 137 -4.66 -10.02 2.02
C MET A 137 -5.56 -11.22 2.35
N SER A 138 -4.93 -12.35 2.65
CA SER A 138 -5.60 -13.60 2.99
C SER A 138 -5.00 -14.21 4.24
N GLY A 139 -5.78 -15.00 4.97
CA GLY A 139 -5.37 -15.60 6.23
C GLY A 139 -5.69 -14.70 7.43
N GLU A 140 -5.10 -15.00 8.57
CA GLU A 140 -5.29 -14.22 9.80
C GLU A 140 -4.63 -12.84 9.69
N PRO A 141 -5.27 -11.78 10.21
CA PRO A 141 -4.65 -10.47 10.26
C PRO A 141 -3.33 -10.43 11.03
N GLU A 142 -2.32 -9.81 10.42
CA GLU A 142 -0.97 -9.69 10.98
C GLU A 142 -0.42 -8.28 10.77
N LEU A 143 0.55 -7.89 11.60
CA LEU A 143 1.28 -6.64 11.41
C LEU A 143 2.25 -6.81 10.24
N GLN A 144 2.18 -5.91 9.26
CA GLN A 144 3.09 -5.91 8.12
C GLN A 144 4.47 -5.33 8.46
N SER A 145 4.52 -4.45 9.47
CA SER A 145 5.72 -3.99 10.16
C SER A 145 5.31 -3.46 11.55
N GLY A 146 6.26 -3.00 12.36
CA GLY A 146 5.96 -2.41 13.68
C GLY A 146 5.04 -1.19 13.64
N ASN A 147 4.96 -0.50 12.49
CA ASN A 147 4.15 0.71 12.31
C ASN A 147 3.26 0.67 11.05
N ALA A 148 3.05 -0.48 10.43
CA ALA A 148 2.19 -0.61 9.24
C ALA A 148 1.22 -1.78 9.37
N LEU A 149 -0.06 -1.52 9.08
CA LEU A 149 -1.12 -2.51 9.15
C LEU A 149 -2.10 -2.38 7.98
N CYS A 150 -2.16 -3.44 7.18
CA CYS A 150 -3.18 -3.64 6.17
C CYS A 150 -4.49 -4.05 6.86
N LEU A 151 -5.61 -3.45 6.46
CA LEU A 151 -6.95 -3.82 6.92
C LEU A 151 -7.79 -4.44 5.79
N ASP A 152 -7.24 -4.53 4.58
CA ASP A 152 -7.91 -5.14 3.43
C ASP A 152 -7.64 -6.65 3.39
N TYR A 153 -8.57 -7.40 3.97
CA TYR A 153 -8.61 -8.86 3.95
C TYR A 153 -9.71 -9.38 3.01
N SER A 154 -9.87 -8.73 1.86
CA SER A 154 -10.80 -9.18 0.80
C SER A 154 -12.29 -9.12 1.18
N ALA A 155 -12.67 -8.14 2.02
CA ALA A 155 -14.07 -7.88 2.40
C ALA A 155 -15.01 -7.58 1.22
N GLY A 156 -14.44 -7.21 0.06
CA GLY A 156 -15.17 -7.02 -1.19
C GLY A 156 -15.58 -8.32 -1.89
N THR A 157 -15.09 -9.47 -1.43
CA THR A 157 -15.49 -10.81 -1.91
C THR A 157 -16.03 -11.66 -0.76
N ASP A 158 -15.25 -12.63 -0.30
CA ASP A 158 -15.57 -13.68 0.66
C ASP A 158 -14.71 -13.58 1.92
N GLY A 159 -13.81 -12.60 1.97
CA GLY A 159 -12.99 -12.32 3.14
C GLY A 159 -13.71 -11.48 4.20
N PRO A 160 -13.17 -11.41 5.43
CA PRO A 160 -13.79 -10.65 6.51
C PRO A 160 -13.59 -9.14 6.34
N LEU A 161 -14.49 -8.36 6.95
CA LEU A 161 -14.24 -6.95 7.22
C LEU A 161 -13.35 -6.84 8.47
N VAL A 162 -12.24 -6.12 8.36
CA VAL A 162 -11.30 -5.94 9.47
C VAL A 162 -11.25 -4.47 9.87
N THR A 163 -11.35 -4.21 11.18
CA THR A 163 -11.31 -2.86 11.74
C THR A 163 -10.28 -2.77 12.86
N TYR A 164 -9.69 -1.60 13.05
CA TYR A 164 -8.71 -1.32 14.10
C TYR A 164 -9.18 -0.22 15.02
N ALA A 165 -9.12 -0.44 16.33
CA ALA A 165 -9.39 0.58 17.34
C ALA A 165 -8.07 1.19 17.85
N LEU A 166 -7.75 2.42 17.45
CA LEU A 166 -6.55 3.10 17.94
C LEU A 166 -6.82 3.71 19.32
N ASP A 167 -6.05 3.27 20.31
CA ASP A 167 -6.05 3.88 21.65
C ASP A 167 -5.40 5.27 21.59
N ALA A 168 -6.04 6.27 22.18
CA ALA A 168 -5.51 7.63 22.32
C ALA A 168 -4.23 7.70 23.18
N GLY A 169 -3.88 6.66 23.93
CA GLY A 169 -2.63 6.58 24.69
C GLY A 169 -1.45 5.91 23.95
N SER A 170 -1.72 5.18 22.87
CA SER A 170 -0.70 4.33 22.22
C SER A 170 -0.22 4.91 20.88
N HIS A 171 1.09 4.82 20.65
CA HIS A 171 1.70 5.02 19.34
C HIS A 171 2.14 3.70 18.70
N GLU A 172 1.98 2.58 19.42
CA GLU A 172 2.35 1.25 18.94
C GLU A 172 1.11 0.50 18.45
N LEU A 173 1.28 -0.20 17.33
CA LEU A 173 0.26 -1.10 16.80
C LEU A 173 0.25 -2.41 17.59
N SER A 174 -0.95 -2.91 17.84
CA SER A 174 -1.19 -4.18 18.54
C SER A 174 -2.37 -4.91 17.92
N LEU A 175 -2.17 -6.19 17.60
CA LEU A 175 -3.23 -7.05 17.06
C LEU A 175 -4.39 -7.25 18.05
N ALA A 176 -4.18 -7.00 19.34
CA ALA A 176 -5.26 -7.05 20.34
C ALA A 176 -6.36 -5.99 20.11
N ASN A 177 -6.06 -4.96 19.33
CA ASN A 177 -6.99 -3.89 18.97
C ASN A 177 -7.67 -4.11 17.62
N LEU A 178 -7.42 -5.25 16.96
CA LEU A 178 -8.12 -5.65 15.75
C LEU A 178 -9.44 -6.33 16.08
N ILE A 179 -10.45 -6.01 15.29
CA ILE A 179 -11.74 -6.70 15.30
C ILE A 179 -11.96 -7.24 13.89
N VAL A 180 -12.07 -8.57 13.80
CA VAL A 180 -12.42 -9.29 12.58
C VAL A 180 -13.90 -9.57 12.58
N HIS A 181 -14.61 -8.95 11.65
CA HIS A 181 -16.03 -9.17 11.44
C HIS A 181 -16.18 -10.23 10.35
N ALA A 182 -16.75 -11.38 10.71
CA ALA A 182 -16.95 -12.48 9.77
C ALA A 182 -17.68 -12.00 8.51
N ALA A 183 -17.30 -12.55 7.35
CA ALA A 183 -18.01 -12.30 6.12
C ALA A 183 -19.49 -12.65 6.33
N PRO A 184 -20.45 -11.81 5.89
CA PRO A 184 -21.85 -12.16 5.96
C PRO A 184 -22.04 -13.51 5.25
N ASN A 185 -22.65 -14.49 5.94
CA ASN A 185 -22.98 -15.77 5.32
C ASN A 185 -23.82 -15.46 4.07
N VAL A 186 -23.27 -15.75 2.91
CA VAL A 186 -24.02 -15.74 1.66
C VAL A 186 -24.78 -17.06 1.64
N GLU A 187 -26.05 -17.04 2.07
CA GLU A 187 -27.00 -18.13 1.82
C GLU A 187 -27.28 -18.27 0.31
#